data_AF-A0A7R9AHQ5-F1
#
_entry.id   AF-A0A7R9AHQ5-F1
#
_cell.length_a   1.000
_cell.length_b   1.000
_cell.length_c   1.000
_cell.angle_alpha   90.00
_cell.angle_beta   90.00
_cell.angle_gamma   90.00
#
_symmetry.space_group_name_H-M   'P 1'
#
loop_
_entity.id
_entity.type
_entity.pdbx_description
1 polymer ?
#
loop_
_entity_poly.entity_id
_entity_poly.type
_entity_poly.pdbx_seq_one_letter_code
_entity_poly.pdbx_strand_id
1 'polypeptide(L)'
;GFHEAVGDVIAQSVVTPKHMVKIGLLPESAQKEDSEVDLNFLMSQALSKVAFLPYGYLIDVWRWNVFRGNISSNYYNCEWWKLRSEVQGVQPPNIRSEEHFDPGAKYHIPANVPYIR
;
A
#
# COMPACT_ATOMS: atom_id res chain seq x y z
N GLY A 1 -4.71 -7.60 -10.78
CA GLY A 1 -4.42 -6.27 -11.31
C GLY A 1 -5.63 -5.68 -11.95
N PHE A 2 -5.97 -6.11 -13.17
CA PHE A 2 -7.07 -5.51 -13.94
C PHE A 2 -8.40 -5.40 -13.18
N HIS A 3 -8.82 -6.48 -12.51
CA HIS A 3 -10.10 -6.49 -11.79
C HIS A 3 -10.15 -5.51 -10.61
N GLU A 4 -9.03 -5.33 -9.90
CA GLU A 4 -8.91 -4.36 -8.79
C GLU A 4 -8.75 -2.94 -9.33
N ALA A 5 -7.97 -2.77 -10.40
CA ALA A 5 -7.75 -1.47 -11.04
C ALA A 5 -9.04 -0.86 -11.59
N VAL A 6 -9.95 -1.66 -12.17
CA VAL A 6 -11.26 -1.16 -12.64
C VAL A 6 -12.08 -0.59 -11.49
N GLY A 7 -12.15 -1.30 -10.35
CA GLY A 7 -12.85 -0.80 -9.16
C GLY A 7 -12.23 0.48 -8.62
N ASP A 8 -10.90 0.54 -8.56
CA ASP A 8 -10.17 1.72 -8.10
C ASP A 8 -10.38 2.94 -8.99
N VAL A 9 -10.38 2.79 -10.32
CA VAL A 9 -10.64 3.89 -11.26
C VAL A 9 -12.05 4.47 -11.10
N ILE A 10 -13.04 3.59 -10.89
CA ILE A 10 -14.41 4.03 -10.61
C ILE A 10 -14.44 4.80 -9.29
N ALA A 11 -13.82 4.27 -8.23
CA ALA A 11 -13.78 4.94 -6.93
C ALA A 11 -13.11 6.32 -7.02
N GLN A 12 -12.00 6.45 -7.74
CA GLN A 12 -11.31 7.73 -7.98
C GLN A 12 -12.20 8.77 -8.65
N SER A 13 -13.05 8.35 -9.57
CA SER A 13 -13.99 9.24 -10.25
C SER A 13 -15.12 9.70 -9.32
N VAL A 14 -15.61 8.81 -8.46
CA VAL A 14 -16.73 9.07 -7.53
C VAL A 14 -16.34 10.03 -6.41
N VAL A 15 -15.10 9.99 -5.93
CA VAL A 15 -14.66 10.85 -4.82
C VAL A 15 -14.38 12.31 -5.21
N THR A 16 -14.51 12.67 -6.49
CA THR A 16 -14.24 14.04 -6.94
C THR A 16 -15.33 15.02 -6.49
N PRO A 17 -14.99 16.26 -6.10
CA PRO A 17 -15.97 17.29 -5.73
C PRO A 17 -17.02 17.51 -6.84
N LYS A 18 -16.58 17.51 -8.11
CA LYS A 18 -17.46 17.61 -9.28
C LYS A 18 -18.53 16.51 -9.32
N HIS A 19 -18.15 15.26 -9.03
CA HIS A 19 -19.12 14.17 -8.97
C HIS A 19 -20.06 14.31 -7.76
N MET A 20 -19.52 14.62 -6.58
CA MET A 20 -20.30 14.75 -5.35
C MET A 20 -21.34 15.88 -5.42
N VAL A 21 -21.04 17.00 -6.08
CA VAL A 21 -22.03 18.06 -6.32
C VAL A 21 -23.12 17.59 -7.30
N LYS A 22 -22.74 16.88 -8.36
CA LYS A 22 -23.70 16.35 -9.34
C LYS A 22 -24.74 15.41 -8.73
N ILE A 23 -24.36 14.65 -7.69
CA ILE A 23 -25.26 13.75 -6.95
C ILE A 23 -25.89 14.40 -5.71
N GLY A 24 -25.67 15.69 -5.48
CA GLY A 24 -26.30 16.46 -4.40
C GLY A 24 -25.71 16.22 -3.00
N LEU A 25 -24.52 15.62 -2.89
CA LEU A 25 -23.84 15.41 -1.60
C LEU A 25 -22.98 16.61 -1.16
N LEU A 26 -22.66 17.52 -2.08
CA LEU A 26 -21.96 18.77 -1.80
C LEU A 26 -22.68 19.98 -2.43
N PRO A 27 -22.56 21.18 -1.83
CA PRO A 27 -23.11 22.41 -2.41
C PRO A 27 -22.30 22.86 -3.63
N GLU A 28 -22.90 23.67 -4.52
CA GLU A 28 -22.21 24.21 -5.71
C GLU A 28 -20.94 25.01 -5.38
N SER A 29 -20.88 25.65 -4.22
CA SER A 29 -19.69 26.35 -3.74
C SER A 29 -18.47 25.46 -3.60
N ALA A 30 -18.64 24.13 -3.43
CA ALA A 30 -17.57 23.16 -3.36
C ALA A 30 -16.91 22.87 -4.72
N GLN A 31 -17.45 23.41 -5.83
CA GLN A 31 -16.80 23.36 -7.14
C GLN A 31 -15.82 24.51 -7.38
N LYS A 32 -15.69 25.47 -6.45
CA LYS A 32 -14.67 26.52 -6.60
C LYS A 32 -13.28 25.88 -6.59
N GLU A 33 -12.49 26.24 -7.60
CA GLU A 33 -11.08 25.89 -7.64
C GLU A 33 -10.36 26.60 -6.48
N ASP A 34 -9.82 25.80 -5.58
CA ASP A 34 -9.03 26.23 -4.43
C ASP A 34 -7.79 25.34 -4.37
N SER A 35 -6.63 25.95 -4.61
CA SER A 35 -5.36 25.23 -4.69
C SER A 35 -4.97 24.57 -3.36
N GLU A 36 -5.42 25.09 -2.22
CA GLU A 36 -5.16 24.49 -0.90
C GLU A 36 -5.99 23.21 -0.73
N VAL A 37 -7.25 23.22 -1.19
CA VAL A 37 -8.13 22.05 -1.16
C VAL A 37 -7.59 20.95 -2.08
N ASP A 38 -7.17 21.32 -3.29
CA ASP A 38 -6.56 20.37 -4.24
C ASP A 38 -5.27 19.77 -3.69
N LEU A 39 -4.41 20.58 -3.06
CA LEU A 39 -3.19 20.09 -2.42
C LEU A 39 -3.49 19.08 -1.30
N ASN A 40 -4.47 19.36 -0.45
CA ASN A 40 -4.91 18.46 0.62
C ASN A 40 -5.46 17.14 0.04
N PHE A 41 -6.26 17.22 -1.02
CA PHE A 41 -6.78 16.04 -1.71
C PHE A 41 -5.66 15.20 -2.31
N LEU A 42 -4.74 15.83 -3.06
CA LEU A 42 -3.60 15.14 -3.68
C LEU A 42 -2.67 14.51 -2.63
N MET A 43 -2.43 15.18 -1.49
CA MET A 43 -1.67 14.60 -0.39
C MET A 43 -2.38 13.36 0.18
N SER A 44 -3.70 13.41 0.38
CA SER A 44 -4.48 12.25 0.82
C SER A 44 -4.39 11.09 -0.17
N GLN A 45 -4.48 11.37 -1.47
CA GLN A 45 -4.29 10.37 -2.52
C GLN A 45 -2.87 9.79 -2.53
N ALA A 46 -1.84 10.64 -2.37
CA ALA A 46 -0.46 10.20 -2.33
C ALA A 46 -0.17 9.28 -1.13
N LEU A 47 -0.71 9.61 0.05
CA LEU A 47 -0.59 8.76 1.24
C LEU A 47 -1.29 7.41 1.05
N SER A 48 -2.40 7.34 0.32
CA SER A 48 -3.10 6.08 0.06
C SER A 48 -2.42 5.24 -1.04
N LYS A 49 -2.01 5.88 -2.13
CA LYS A 49 -1.59 5.19 -3.36
C LYS A 49 -0.08 5.12 -3.53
N VAL A 50 0.63 6.24 -3.32
CA VAL A 50 2.08 6.33 -3.53
C VAL A 50 2.85 5.69 -2.38
N ALA A 51 2.47 5.99 -1.13
CA ALA A 51 3.14 5.43 0.05
C ALA A 51 2.99 3.90 0.16
N PHE A 52 2.00 3.32 -0.53
CA PHE A 52 1.79 1.87 -0.60
C PHE A 52 2.73 1.17 -1.60
N LEU A 53 3.19 1.84 -2.67
CA LEU A 53 3.98 1.19 -3.73
C LEU A 53 5.22 0.45 -3.22
N PRO A 54 6.05 1.02 -2.32
CA PRO A 54 7.21 0.31 -1.79
C PRO A 54 6.82 -0.95 -1.01
N TYR A 55 5.71 -0.88 -0.27
CA TYR A 55 5.20 -2.01 0.51
C TYR A 55 4.62 -3.12 -0.39
N GLY A 56 3.90 -2.74 -1.45
CA GLY A 56 3.38 -3.71 -2.41
C GLY A 56 4.48 -4.45 -3.16
N TYR A 57 5.55 -3.74 -3.52
CA TYR A 57 6.71 -4.33 -4.18
C TYR A 57 7.47 -5.30 -3.25
N LEU A 58 7.81 -4.88 -2.03
CA LEU A 58 8.71 -5.66 -1.16
C LEU A 58 8.13 -7.01 -0.72
N ILE A 59 6.80 -7.15 -0.64
CA ILE A 59 6.17 -8.39 -0.17
C ILE A 59 6.50 -9.56 -1.11
N ASP A 60 6.29 -9.37 -2.40
CA ASP A 60 6.54 -10.45 -3.36
C ASP A 60 8.05 -10.60 -3.65
N VAL A 61 8.85 -9.53 -3.54
CA VAL A 61 10.33 -9.66 -3.54
C VAL A 61 10.79 -10.58 -2.41
N TRP A 62 10.28 -10.41 -1.19
CA TRP A 62 10.59 -11.28 -0.06
C TRP A 62 10.14 -12.73 -0.36
N ARG A 63 8.88 -12.93 -0.78
CA ARG A 63 8.33 -14.26 -1.08
C ARG A 63 9.10 -14.98 -2.18
N TRP A 64 9.43 -14.29 -3.28
CA TRP A 64 10.19 -14.87 -4.39
C TRP A 64 11.58 -15.31 -3.95
N ASN A 65 12.25 -14.54 -3.11
CA ASN A 65 13.55 -14.92 -2.57
C ASN A 65 13.46 -16.11 -1.59
N VAL A 66 12.40 -16.19 -0.78
CA VAL A 66 12.11 -17.37 0.05
C VAL A 66 11.87 -18.61 -0.83
N PHE A 67 11.00 -18.50 -1.85
CA PHE A 67 10.66 -19.63 -2.73
C PHE A 67 11.83 -20.10 -3.59
N ARG A 68 12.76 -19.20 -3.96
CA ARG A 68 14.01 -19.55 -4.66
C ARG A 68 15.07 -20.17 -3.74
N GLY A 69 14.88 -20.12 -2.43
CA GLY A 69 15.86 -20.57 -1.45
C GLY A 69 16.98 -19.56 -1.16
N ASN A 70 16.88 -18.32 -1.67
CA ASN A 70 17.85 -17.26 -1.38
C ASN A 70 17.77 -16.78 0.08
N ILE A 71 16.58 -16.89 0.68
CA ILE A 71 16.35 -16.61 2.10
C ILE A 71 16.00 -17.94 2.77
N SER A 72 16.88 -18.41 3.66
CA SER A 72 16.58 -19.59 4.49
C SER A 72 15.69 -19.20 5.67
N SER A 73 15.05 -20.20 6.29
CA SER A 73 14.15 -20.01 7.44
C SER A 73 14.80 -19.31 8.63
N ASN A 74 16.13 -19.35 8.73
CA ASN A 74 16.90 -18.71 9.79
C ASN A 74 17.07 -17.20 9.58
N TYR A 75 16.55 -16.64 8.48
CA TYR A 75 16.69 -15.22 8.11
C TYR A 75 15.37 -14.60 7.63
N TYR A 76 14.22 -15.26 7.86
CA TYR A 76 12.93 -14.79 7.38
C TYR A 76 12.62 -13.39 7.89
N ASN A 77 12.80 -13.16 9.19
CA ASN A 77 12.43 -11.91 9.81
C ASN A 77 13.48 -10.82 9.56
N CYS A 78 14.76 -11.19 9.58
CA CYS A 78 15.88 -10.31 9.26
C CYS A 78 15.75 -9.74 7.85
N GLU A 79 15.58 -10.59 6.83
CA GLU A 79 15.48 -10.15 5.44
C GLU A 79 14.18 -9.39 5.17
N TRP A 80 13.10 -9.70 5.89
CA TRP A 80 11.87 -8.91 5.85
C TRP A 80 12.12 -7.47 6.32
N TRP A 81 12.75 -7.27 7.47
CA TRP A 81 13.02 -5.93 8.01
C TRP A 81 14.10 -5.18 7.26
N LYS A 82 15.06 -5.88 6.66
CA LYS A 82 16.03 -5.31 5.72
C LYS A 82 15.32 -4.71 4.52
N LEU A 83 14.44 -5.47 3.86
CA LEU A 83 13.64 -4.97 2.73
C LEU A 83 12.74 -3.81 3.14
N ARG A 84 12.08 -3.87 4.31
CA ARG A 84 11.28 -2.75 4.81
C ARG A 84 12.12 -1.49 5.06
N SER A 85 13.33 -1.63 5.58
CA SER A 85 14.24 -0.51 5.78
C SER A 85 14.71 0.09 4.45
N GLU A 86 15.24 -0.74 3.55
CA GLU A 86 15.85 -0.31 2.29
C GLU A 86 14.83 0.20 1.27
N VAL A 87 13.67 -0.44 1.17
CA VAL A 87 12.66 -0.14 0.13
C VAL A 87 11.63 0.86 0.63
N GLN A 88 11.16 0.73 1.88
CA GLN A 88 10.09 1.56 2.43
C GLN A 88 10.60 2.67 3.37
N GLY A 89 11.84 2.60 3.85
CA GLY A 89 12.40 3.60 4.76
C GLY A 89 11.85 3.51 6.18
N VAL A 90 11.50 2.31 6.65
CA VAL A 90 10.87 2.10 7.97
C VAL A 90 11.58 1.01 8.77
N GLN A 91 11.59 1.17 10.09
CA GLN A 91 12.22 0.24 11.02
C GLN A 91 11.21 -0.33 12.03
N PRO A 92 11.48 -1.49 12.64
CA PRO A 92 10.62 -2.00 13.69
C PRO A 92 10.71 -1.10 14.94
N PRO A 93 9.60 -0.88 15.67
CA PRO A 93 9.62 -0.07 16.89
C PRO A 93 10.27 -0.78 18.08
N ASN A 94 10.40 -2.11 18.01
CA ASN A 94 11.01 -2.96 19.05
C ASN A 94 12.02 -3.90 18.40
N ILE A 95 12.96 -4.42 19.20
CA ILE A 95 13.90 -5.45 18.73
C ILE A 95 13.12 -6.67 18.24
N ARG A 96 13.51 -7.17 17.06
CA ARG A 96 12.94 -8.37 16.45
C ARG A 96 14.03 -9.43 16.34
N SER A 97 13.61 -10.69 16.35
CA SER A 97 14.44 -11.89 16.22
C SER A 97 13.78 -12.86 15.26
N GLU A 98 14.44 -13.98 14.95
CA GLU A 98 13.89 -15.07 14.12
C GLU A 98 12.91 -15.97 14.88
N GLU A 99 12.72 -15.75 16.19
CA GLU A 99 11.57 -16.32 16.92
C GLU A 99 10.25 -15.68 16.46
N HIS A 100 10.33 -14.53 15.78
CA HIS A 100 9.20 -13.83 15.21
C HIS A 100 9.07 -14.10 13.73
N PHE A 101 7.83 -14.06 13.25
CA PHE A 101 7.49 -14.16 11.83
C PHE A 101 6.57 -13.01 11.42
N ASP A 102 7.11 -11.79 11.41
CA ASP A 102 6.39 -10.56 11.03
C ASP A 102 5.75 -10.59 9.64
N PRO A 103 6.38 -11.17 8.59
CA PRO A 103 5.68 -11.36 7.32
C PRO A 103 4.38 -12.18 7.48
N GLY A 104 4.34 -13.14 8.39
CA GLY A 104 3.14 -13.94 8.69
C GLY A 104 1.96 -13.13 9.23
N ALA A 105 2.20 -11.94 9.81
CA ALA A 105 1.13 -11.06 10.28
C ALA A 105 0.38 -10.34 9.13
N LYS A 106 0.85 -10.44 7.88
CA LYS A 106 0.18 -9.87 6.72
C LYS A 106 -0.60 -10.96 5.98
N TYR A 107 -1.94 -10.92 6.05
CA TYR A 107 -2.90 -11.88 5.46
C TYR A 107 -2.44 -12.63 4.19
N HIS A 108 -1.90 -11.92 3.21
CA HIS A 108 -1.55 -12.50 1.91
C HIS A 108 -0.44 -13.55 1.99
N ILE A 109 0.45 -13.46 2.98
CA ILE A 109 1.53 -14.43 3.19
C ILE A 109 0.98 -15.78 3.70
N PRO A 110 0.29 -15.87 4.85
CA PRO A 110 -0.26 -17.15 5.32
C PRO A 110 -1.41 -17.67 4.45
N ALA A 111 -2.19 -16.80 3.79
CA ALA A 111 -3.24 -17.23 2.86
C ALA A 111 -2.71 -17.64 1.48
N ASN A 112 -1.39 -17.56 1.26
CA ASN A 112 -0.72 -17.83 -0.02
C ASN A 112 -1.35 -17.09 -1.22
N VAL A 113 -1.71 -15.83 -1.01
CA VAL A 113 -2.30 -14.97 -2.04
C VAL A 113 -1.20 -14.11 -2.68
N PRO A 114 -0.99 -14.13 -4.01
CA PRO A 114 -0.07 -13.23 -4.70
C PRO A 114 -0.33 -11.76 -4.35
N TYR A 115 0.74 -10.99 -4.09
CA TYR A 115 0.62 -9.58 -3.70
C TYR A 115 0.73 -8.64 -4.90
N ILE A 116 1.63 -8.95 -5.84
CA ILE A 116 1.66 -8.33 -7.14
C ILE A 116 0.43 -8.79 -7.90
N ARG A 117 -0.43 -7.83 -8.21
CA ARG A 117 -1.68 -8.06 -8.92
C ARG A 117 -1.77 -7.08 -10.06
#